data_AF-A0A2M8P7U4-F1
#
_entry.id   AF-A0A2M8P7U4-F1
#
_cell.length_a   1.000
_cell.length_b   1.000
_cell.length_c   1.000
_cell.angle_alpha   90.00
_cell.angle_beta   90.00
_cell.angle_gamma   90.00
#
_symmetry.space_group_name_H-M   'P 1'
#
loop_
_entity.id
_entity.type
_entity.pdbx_description
1 polymer ?
#
loop_
_entity_poly.entity_id
_entity_poly.type
_entity_poly.pdbx_seq_one_letter_code
_entity_poly.pdbx_strand_id
1 'polypeptide(L)'
;ALSANYGSGKTHFIALTEQIALREGFLVASLSLDANELKPSDAAKIYQTALSRLRYPNQSERGLAPLLEQARQQPQVTQALLDQSPRGETCPLASSIRLYLDDDVDQNGVVQ
;
A
#
# COMPACT_ATOMS: atom_id res chain seq x y z
N ALA A 1 -12.52 9.93 8.99
CA ALA A 1 -12.39 9.10 10.21
C ALA A 1 -13.76 8.94 10.86
N LEU A 2 -14.14 7.72 11.29
CA LEU A 2 -15.47 7.43 11.86
C LEU A 2 -15.42 7.37 13.40
N SER A 3 -15.64 8.50 14.07
CA SER A 3 -15.71 8.58 15.54
C SER A 3 -17.16 8.40 16.03
N ALA A 4 -17.42 7.41 16.89
CA ALA A 4 -18.74 7.13 17.49
C ALA A 4 -18.60 5.99 18.53
N ASN A 5 -19.65 5.76 19.33
CA ASN A 5 -19.62 4.88 20.48
C ASN A 5 -19.58 3.37 20.14
N TYR A 6 -19.05 2.56 21.06
CA TYR A 6 -19.02 1.10 21.00
C TYR A 6 -20.45 0.54 20.84
N GLY A 7 -20.66 -0.41 19.91
CA GLY A 7 -21.97 -1.02 19.65
C GLY A 7 -22.83 -0.38 18.54
N SER A 8 -22.35 0.67 17.87
CA SER A 8 -23.12 1.41 16.84
C SER A 8 -23.06 0.82 15.41
N GLY A 9 -22.60 -0.42 15.23
CA GLY A 9 -22.56 -1.09 13.91
C GLY A 9 -21.43 -0.63 12.97
N LYS A 10 -20.47 0.17 13.45
CA LYS A 10 -19.34 0.69 12.65
C LYS A 10 -18.53 -0.36 11.94
N THR A 11 -18.25 -1.47 12.61
CA THR A 11 -17.43 -2.54 12.03
C THR A 11 -18.11 -3.11 10.79
N HIS A 12 -19.44 -3.28 10.83
CA HIS A 12 -20.21 -3.71 9.67
C HIS A 12 -20.27 -2.63 8.58
N PHE A 13 -20.41 -1.36 8.97
CA PHE A 13 -20.40 -0.28 8.00
C PHE A 13 -19.05 -0.15 7.28
N ILE A 14 -17.94 -0.26 8.03
CA ILE A 14 -16.57 -0.25 7.49
C ILE A 14 -16.38 -1.46 6.57
N ALA A 15 -16.75 -2.67 7.01
CA ALA A 15 -16.63 -3.87 6.18
C ALA A 15 -17.44 -3.76 4.88
N LEU A 16 -18.66 -3.21 4.93
CA LEU A 16 -19.47 -2.96 3.75
C LEU A 16 -18.81 -1.92 2.82
N THR A 17 -18.30 -0.82 3.38
CA THR A 17 -17.61 0.23 2.61
C THR A 17 -16.35 -0.32 1.93
N GLU A 18 -15.57 -1.14 2.63
CA GLU A 18 -14.40 -1.82 2.06
C GLU A 18 -14.80 -2.71 0.88
N GLN A 19 -15.87 -3.48 1.03
CA GLN A 19 -16.36 -4.38 -0.03
C GLN A 19 -16.84 -3.59 -1.26
N ILE A 20 -17.55 -2.48 -1.05
CA ILE A 20 -17.97 -1.59 -2.14
C ILE A 20 -16.74 -1.01 -2.84
N ALA A 21 -15.80 -0.43 -2.10
CA ALA A 21 -14.60 0.18 -2.67
C ALA A 21 -13.77 -0.82 -3.49
N LEU A 22 -13.57 -2.05 -2.97
CA LEU A 22 -12.90 -3.12 -3.72
C LEU A 22 -13.66 -3.50 -5.00
N ARG A 23 -15.00 -3.55 -4.95
CA ARG A 23 -15.83 -3.82 -6.14
C ARG A 23 -15.69 -2.74 -7.20
N GLU A 24 -15.58 -1.48 -6.79
CA GLU A 24 -15.39 -0.33 -7.68
C GLU A 24 -13.92 -0.17 -8.15
N GLY A 25 -13.03 -1.11 -7.80
CA GLY A 25 -11.65 -1.13 -8.29
C GLY A 25 -10.65 -0.33 -7.46
N PHE A 26 -11.01 0.13 -6.27
CA PHE A 26 -10.09 0.84 -5.38
C PHE A 26 -9.23 -0.12 -4.55
N LEU A 27 -8.01 0.32 -4.23
CA LEU A 27 -7.19 -0.29 -3.19
C LEU A 27 -7.70 0.14 -1.82
N VAL A 28 -7.74 -0.79 -0.87
CA VAL A 28 -8.35 -0.55 0.44
C VAL A 28 -7.43 -1.00 1.56
N ALA A 29 -7.23 -0.14 2.55
CA ALA A 29 -6.60 -0.47 3.82
C ALA A 29 -7.46 0.10 4.96
N SER A 30 -7.64 -0.70 6.02
CA SER A 30 -8.49 -0.36 7.16
C SER A 30 -7.74 -0.52 8.46
N LEU A 31 -7.85 0.51 9.29
CA LEU A 31 -7.08 0.68 10.52
C LEU A 31 -8.01 1.10 11.64
N SER A 32 -7.85 0.44 12.78
CA SER A 32 -8.40 0.91 14.04
C SER A 32 -7.27 1.56 14.82
N LEU A 33 -7.41 2.85 15.13
CA LEU A 33 -6.46 3.57 15.97
C LEU A 33 -6.92 3.48 17.42
N ASP A 34 -6.30 2.58 18.18
CA ASP A 34 -6.53 2.37 19.61
C ASP A 34 -5.20 2.57 20.34
N ALA A 35 -5.20 3.28 21.46
CA ALA A 35 -4.01 3.49 22.29
C ALA A 35 -3.32 2.18 22.73
N ASN A 36 -4.05 1.06 22.77
CA ASN A 36 -3.53 -0.25 23.12
C ASN A 36 -2.95 -1.03 21.93
N GLU A 37 -3.52 -0.91 20.74
CA GLU A 37 -3.10 -1.68 19.55
C GLU A 37 -2.20 -0.86 18.61
N LEU A 38 -2.68 0.34 18.22
CA LEU A 38 -2.05 1.23 17.26
C LEU A 38 -2.22 2.69 17.70
N LYS A 39 -1.24 3.17 18.46
CA LYS A 39 -1.22 4.53 19.01
C LYS A 39 -1.26 5.55 17.87
N PRO A 40 -2.16 6.55 17.91
CA PRO A 40 -2.21 7.63 16.91
C PRO A 40 -0.91 8.41 16.73
N SER A 41 -0.04 8.42 17.76
CA SER A 41 1.24 9.12 17.75
C SER A 41 2.37 8.34 17.05
N ASP A 42 2.18 7.04 16.77
CA ASP A 42 3.21 6.21 16.14
C ASP A 42 3.00 6.13 14.63
N ALA A 43 3.36 7.21 13.94
CA ALA A 43 3.16 7.34 12.49
C ALA A 43 3.83 6.21 11.69
N ALA A 44 5.00 5.75 12.12
CA ALA A 44 5.73 4.66 11.44
C ALA A 44 4.95 3.35 11.53
N LYS A 45 4.46 2.99 12.73
CA LYS A 45 3.65 1.78 12.91
C LYS A 45 2.30 1.87 12.22
N ILE A 46 1.68 3.05 12.20
CA ILE A 46 0.43 3.30 11.44
C ILE A 46 0.67 3.03 9.96
N TYR A 47 1.72 3.62 9.40
CA TYR A 47 2.07 3.42 7.99
C TYR A 47 2.35 1.95 7.67
N GLN A 48 3.19 1.29 8.47
CA GLN A 48 3.50 -0.13 8.29
C GLN A 48 2.24 -1.00 8.32
N THR A 49 1.35 -0.76 9.29
CA THR A 49 0.09 -1.50 9.43
C THR A 49 -0.86 -1.21 8.27
N ALA A 50 -0.90 0.04 7.78
CA ALA A 50 -1.70 0.44 6.62
C ALA A 50 -1.27 -0.36 5.39
N LEU A 51 0.03 -0.37 5.11
CA LEU A 51 0.59 -1.08 3.98
C LEU A 51 0.37 -2.58 4.09
N SER A 52 0.64 -3.20 5.25
CA SER A 52 0.48 -4.65 5.42
C SER A 52 -0.98 -5.11 5.30
N ARG A 53 -1.95 -4.21 5.53
CA ARG A 53 -3.39 -4.46 5.38
C ARG A 53 -3.94 -4.01 4.04
N LEU A 54 -3.11 -3.50 3.13
CA LEU A 54 -3.54 -3.07 1.80
C LEU A 54 -4.08 -4.25 1.00
N ARG A 55 -5.29 -4.11 0.46
CA ARG A 55 -6.01 -5.11 -0.33
C ARG A 55 -6.27 -4.59 -1.74
N TYR A 56 -6.25 -5.52 -2.68
CA TYR A 56 -6.43 -5.26 -4.10
C TYR A 56 -7.80 -5.76 -4.57
N PRO A 57 -8.40 -5.10 -5.58
CA PRO A 57 -9.57 -5.64 -6.24
C PRO A 57 -9.21 -6.98 -6.91
N ASN A 58 -10.07 -7.98 -6.73
CA ASN A 58 -9.97 -9.29 -7.39
C ASN A 58 -8.68 -10.11 -7.12
N GLN A 59 -7.90 -9.78 -6.09
CA GLN A 59 -6.70 -10.54 -5.71
C GLN A 59 -6.71 -10.87 -4.21
N SER A 60 -6.14 -12.02 -3.86
CA SER A 60 -5.99 -12.45 -2.46
C SER A 60 -4.74 -11.88 -1.80
N GLU A 61 -3.75 -11.51 -2.60
CA GLU A 61 -2.49 -10.90 -2.15
C GLU A 61 -2.73 -9.55 -1.48
N ARG A 62 -1.79 -9.19 -0.59
CA ARG A 62 -1.84 -8.00 0.25
C ARG A 62 -0.47 -7.35 0.34
N GLY A 63 -0.42 -6.13 0.85
CA GLY A 63 0.84 -5.41 0.97
C GLY A 63 1.11 -4.54 -0.24
N LEU A 64 2.35 -4.06 -0.37
CA LEU A 64 2.77 -3.29 -1.55
C LEU A 64 3.27 -4.15 -2.71
N ALA A 65 3.64 -5.41 -2.45
CA ALA A 65 4.30 -6.27 -3.43
C ALA A 65 3.52 -6.37 -4.77
N PRO A 66 2.18 -6.58 -4.79
CA PRO A 66 1.46 -6.65 -6.06
C PRO A 66 1.50 -5.34 -6.85
N LEU A 67 1.50 -4.18 -6.16
CA LEU A 67 1.58 -2.88 -6.83
C LEU A 67 2.99 -2.60 -7.37
N LEU A 68 4.03 -3.04 -6.66
CA LEU A 68 5.41 -2.93 -7.15
C LEU A 68 5.63 -3.82 -8.36
N GLU A 69 5.06 -5.03 -8.38
CA GLU A 69 5.13 -5.93 -9.53
C GLU A 69 4.38 -5.36 -10.74
N GLN A 70 3.21 -4.77 -10.53
CA GLN A 70 2.48 -4.05 -11.59
C GLN A 70 3.26 -2.84 -12.10
N ALA A 71 3.90 -2.09 -11.21
CA ALA A 71 4.72 -0.93 -11.56
C ALA A 71 5.96 -1.33 -12.38
N ARG A 72 6.51 -2.53 -12.13
CA ARG A 72 7.59 -3.12 -12.94
C ARG A 72 7.20 -3.33 -14.39
N GLN A 73 5.96 -3.79 -14.62
CA GLN A 73 5.41 -3.98 -15.96
C GLN A 73 5.06 -2.66 -16.67
N GLN A 74 5.05 -1.54 -15.92
CA GLN A 74 4.69 -0.22 -16.44
C GLN A 74 5.71 0.85 -16.02
N PRO A 75 6.92 0.87 -16.62
CA PRO A 75 7.99 1.77 -16.24
C PRO A 75 7.60 3.25 -16.26
N GLN A 76 6.69 3.64 -17.17
CA GLN A 76 6.17 5.00 -17.23
C GLN A 76 5.41 5.44 -15.96
N VAL A 77 4.70 4.53 -15.29
CA VAL A 77 3.92 4.84 -14.08
C VAL A 77 4.87 5.05 -12.90
N THR A 78 5.90 4.21 -12.80
CA THR A 78 6.97 4.38 -11.82
C THR A 78 7.63 5.74 -12.00
N GLN A 79 8.05 6.10 -13.22
CA GLN A 79 8.70 7.38 -13.45
C GLN A 79 7.77 8.57 -13.10
N ALA A 80 6.50 8.52 -13.50
CA ALA A 80 5.52 9.55 -13.15
C ALA A 80 5.30 9.70 -11.63
N LEU A 81 5.39 8.60 -10.87
CA LEU A 81 5.34 8.63 -9.41
C LEU A 81 6.60 9.29 -8.82
N LEU A 82 7.78 8.97 -9.36
CA LEU A 82 9.05 9.55 -8.93
C LEU A 82 9.10 11.06 -9.21
N ASP A 83 8.59 11.49 -10.36
CA ASP A 83 8.55 12.90 -10.76
C ASP A 83 7.64 13.74 -9.85
N GLN A 84 6.63 13.12 -9.23
CA GLN A 84 5.76 13.76 -8.25
C GLN A 84 6.38 13.82 -6.85
N SER A 85 7.57 13.27 -6.65
CA SER A 85 8.18 13.23 -5.33
C SER A 85 8.59 14.62 -4.85
N PRO A 86 8.11 15.09 -3.68
CA PRO A 86 8.45 16.41 -3.16
C PRO A 86 9.92 16.52 -2.72
N ARG A 87 10.65 15.40 -2.69
CA ARG A 87 12.06 15.31 -2.28
C ARG A 87 13.04 15.24 -3.45
N GLY A 88 12.56 15.21 -4.69
CA GLY A 88 13.39 15.14 -5.90
C GLY A 88 14.34 13.93 -5.91
N GLU A 89 15.57 14.14 -6.38
CA GLU A 89 16.58 13.07 -6.60
C GLU A 89 17.07 12.39 -5.30
N THR A 90 16.95 13.05 -4.15
CA THR A 90 17.39 12.50 -2.85
C THR A 90 16.30 11.71 -2.13
N CYS A 91 15.17 11.46 -2.78
CA CYS A 91 14.05 10.77 -2.17
C CYS A 91 14.41 9.30 -1.84
N PRO A 92 14.49 8.91 -0.55
CA PRO A 92 14.85 7.54 -0.20
C PRO A 92 13.86 6.52 -0.74
N LEU A 93 12.58 6.89 -0.84
CA LEU A 93 11.54 6.06 -1.47
C LEU A 93 11.84 5.82 -2.96
N ALA A 94 12.29 6.84 -3.67
CA ALA A 94 12.66 6.72 -5.08
C ALA A 94 13.83 5.75 -5.27
N SER A 95 14.86 5.87 -4.42
CA SER A 95 16.01 4.96 -4.42
C SER A 95 15.59 3.52 -4.10
N SER A 96 14.76 3.31 -3.07
CA SER A 96 14.28 1.97 -2.71
C SER A 96 13.40 1.33 -3.78
N ILE A 97 12.51 2.10 -4.41
CA ILE A 97 11.67 1.60 -5.51
C ILE A 97 12.55 1.21 -6.71
N ARG A 98 13.52 2.04 -7.09
CA ARG A 98 14.46 1.70 -8.18
C ARG A 98 15.23 0.41 -7.90
N LEU A 99 15.82 0.29 -6.70
CA LEU A 99 16.53 -0.93 -6.28
C LEU A 99 15.64 -2.17 -6.36
N TYR A 100 14.40 -2.08 -5.85
CA TYR A 100 13.46 -3.20 -5.90
C TYR A 100 13.10 -3.63 -7.34
N LEU A 101 13.02 -2.66 -8.26
CA LEU A 101 12.67 -2.93 -9.66
C LEU A 101 13.87 -3.44 -10.48
N ASP A 102 15.08 -3.05 -10.11
CA ASP A 102 16.33 -3.47 -10.78
C ASP A 102 16.77 -4.89 -10.37
N ASP A 103 16.40 -5.37 -9.17
CA ASP A 103 16.89 -6.62 -8.54
C ASP A 103 16.56 -7.93 -9.31
N ASP A 104 15.70 -7.89 -10.33
CA ASP A 104 15.30 -9.07 -11.14
C ASP A 104 15.97 -9.12 -12.53
N VAL A 105 16.79 -8.12 -12.89
CA VAL A 105 17.61 -8.19 -14.13
C VAL A 105 18.71 -9.26 -13.98
N ASP A 106 19.18 -9.54 -12.76
CA ASP A 106 20.27 -10.48 -12.50
C ASP A 106 19.83 -11.94 -12.29
N GLN A 107 18.54 -12.22 -12.04
CA GLN A 107 18.06 -13.60 -11.81
C GLN A 107 17.63 -14.35 -13.09
N ASN A 108 17.45 -13.64 -14.21
CA ASN A 108 17.23 -14.22 -15.54
C ASN A 108 18.52 -14.21 -16.39
N GLY A 109 19.67 -14.32 -15.74
CA GLY A 109 20.95 -14.63 -16.38
C GLY A 109 20.88 -15.96 -17.12
N VAL A 110 20.51 -15.88 -18.40
CA VAL A 110 20.68 -16.93 -19.41
C VAL A 110 22.10 -17.46 -19.31
N VAL A 111 22.24 -18.69 -18.81
CA VAL A 111 23.44 -19.49 -19.05
C VAL A 111 23.39 -19.91 -20.52
N GLN A 112 24.25 -19.30 -21.33
CA GLN A 112 24.78 -19.98 -22.51
C GLN A 112 25.84 -20.98 -22.07
#